data_AF-A0AAD7VST2-F1
#
_entry.id   AF-A0AAD7VST2-F1
#
_cell.length_a   1.000
_cell.length_b   1.000
_cell.length_c   1.000
_cell.angle_alpha   90.00
_cell.angle_beta   90.00
_cell.angle_gamma   90.00
#
_symmetry.space_group_name_H-M   'P 1'
#
loop_
_entity.id
_entity.type
_entity.pdbx_description
1 polymer ?
#
loop_
_entity_poly.entity_id
_entity_poly.type
_entity_poly.pdbx_seq_one_letter_code
_entity_poly.pdbx_strand_id
1 'polypeptide(L)'
;MPQQQLYCICRKPDTGQWMIACDFCDEWYHGVCVSIREAQSDLIETYACPACTSKRAGTTTWKRKCRLPDCDRPALVDGDKKSKFCTAEHGVEWFKLNMDAHAYDDDDDGDGLRNDRIAPGELAAVVRLVANVREFKRLGDVPPVSGSLSLTADDKIRLAMLNGQRAEIDKRLAYVEHKARYIEYAKLRATAQKNVCGFDRKLVWDDAEWAEWCDSDEGVRILARIREFKAAQDDKVAAAAAVAAAADERNGRVNGGDKRKRGRKANQQVAVQLDLREILAVVGNTGDDDVCMVERRRCSRHTSWQHIRAEEVELDERVCRDALVKIERDEQAIKQRAGIRSFKDSTKSGGRCIVVN
;
A
#
# COMPACT_ATOMS: atom_id res chain seq x y z
N MET A 1 71.10 21.47 23.05
CA MET A 1 69.75 21.04 22.64
C MET A 1 69.40 21.79 21.37
N PRO A 2 69.01 21.11 20.27
CA PRO A 2 68.57 21.83 19.08
C PRO A 2 67.36 22.69 19.46
N GLN A 3 67.40 23.98 19.10
CA GLN A 3 66.30 24.91 19.31
C GLN A 3 65.15 24.46 18.41
N GLN A 4 64.07 23.97 19.00
CA GLN A 4 62.90 23.55 18.24
C GLN A 4 62.17 24.79 17.73
N GLN A 5 61.93 24.86 16.43
CA GLN A 5 61.17 25.93 15.81
C GLN A 5 59.71 25.85 16.28
N LEU A 6 59.18 26.98 16.78
CA LEU A 6 57.82 27.07 17.30
C LEU A 6 56.89 27.60 16.22
N TYR A 7 55.75 26.93 16.04
CA TYR A 7 54.74 27.27 15.06
C TYR A 7 53.40 27.56 15.73
N CYS A 8 52.42 27.96 14.91
CA CYS A 8 51.01 28.10 15.28
C CYS A 8 50.74 29.16 16.36
N ILE A 9 49.45 29.47 16.58
CA ILE A 9 48.99 30.33 17.66
C ILE A 9 49.31 29.78 19.05
N CYS A 10 49.49 28.45 19.18
CA CYS A 10 49.79 27.80 20.46
C CYS A 10 51.28 27.84 20.83
N ARG A 11 52.16 28.34 19.94
CA ARG A 11 53.62 28.43 20.13
C ARG A 11 54.24 27.12 20.60
N LYS A 12 53.85 26.02 19.96
CA LYS A 12 54.39 24.67 20.20
C LYS A 12 55.16 24.20 18.97
N PRO A 13 56.19 23.35 19.13
CA PRO A 13 56.88 22.75 17.99
C PRO A 13 55.97 21.78 17.24
N ASP A 14 56.36 21.40 16.02
CA ASP A 14 55.69 20.34 15.27
C ASP A 14 55.79 19.01 16.03
N THR A 15 54.65 18.52 16.52
CA THR A 15 54.54 17.24 17.24
C THR A 15 54.17 16.07 16.33
N GLY A 16 54.22 16.25 15.01
CA GLY A 16 53.74 15.28 14.01
C GLY A 16 52.21 15.27 13.85
N GLN A 17 51.52 16.28 14.37
CA GLN A 17 50.08 16.46 14.14
C GLN A 17 49.85 17.15 12.79
N TRP A 18 48.69 16.91 12.16
CA TRP A 18 48.36 17.57 10.89
C TRP A 18 48.39 19.10 11.03
N MET A 19 49.15 19.76 10.14
CA MET A 19 49.32 21.22 10.10
C MET A 19 48.98 21.77 8.71
N ILE A 20 48.59 23.05 8.67
CA ILE A 20 48.29 23.79 7.45
C ILE A 20 49.01 25.14 7.44
N ALA A 21 49.60 25.50 6.30
CA ALA A 21 50.27 26.78 6.08
C ALA A 21 49.29 27.84 5.57
N CYS A 22 49.42 29.08 6.06
CA CYS A 22 48.60 30.19 5.60
C CYS A 22 49.17 30.86 4.34
N ASP A 23 48.36 30.99 3.28
CA ASP A 23 48.78 31.55 1.99
C ASP A 23 49.07 33.07 2.00
N PHE A 24 48.85 33.73 3.14
CA PHE A 24 49.00 35.19 3.27
C PHE A 24 50.12 35.61 4.22
N CYS A 25 50.60 34.70 5.08
CA CYS A 25 51.66 35.00 6.04
C CYS A 25 52.70 33.88 6.18
N ASP A 26 52.55 32.79 5.42
CA ASP A 26 53.45 31.63 5.36
C ASP A 26 53.74 30.93 6.71
N GLU A 27 52.95 31.23 7.75
CA GLU A 27 53.03 30.60 9.06
C GLU A 27 52.22 29.29 9.10
N TRP A 28 52.70 28.31 9.88
CA TRP A 28 52.09 26.97 9.99
C TRP A 28 51.20 26.85 11.23
N TYR A 29 50.05 26.18 11.08
CA TYR A 29 49.06 26.05 12.14
C TYR A 29 48.61 24.60 12.30
N HIS A 30 48.54 24.10 13.54
CA HIS A 30 47.93 22.81 13.82
C HIS A 30 46.44 22.86 13.48
N GLY A 31 45.91 21.87 12.76
CA GLY A 31 44.48 21.83 12.39
C GLY A 31 43.55 21.98 13.57
N VAL A 32 43.86 21.33 14.70
CA VAL A 32 43.11 21.42 15.96
C VAL A 32 43.07 22.86 16.50
N CYS A 33 44.18 23.60 16.40
CA CYS A 33 44.26 24.97 16.89
C CYS A 33 43.44 25.96 16.04
N VAL A 34 43.15 25.61 14.79
CA VAL A 34 42.39 26.46 13.85
C VAL A 34 41.05 25.84 13.46
N SER A 35 40.61 24.80 14.18
CA SER A 35 39.34 24.09 13.96
C SER A 35 39.18 23.49 12.55
N ILE A 36 40.27 23.07 11.93
CA ILE A 36 40.28 22.37 10.62
C ILE A 36 40.70 20.92 10.84
N ARG A 37 39.88 19.99 10.37
CA ARG A 37 40.17 18.55 10.43
C ARG A 37 41.05 18.14 9.26
N GLU A 38 41.90 17.14 9.47
CA GLU A 38 42.71 16.55 8.40
C GLU A 38 41.86 16.06 7.22
N ALA A 39 40.69 15.45 7.48
CA ALA A 39 39.76 15.03 6.41
C ALA A 39 39.27 16.20 5.52
N GLN A 40 39.40 17.45 5.98
CA GLN A 40 39.01 18.63 5.23
C GLN A 40 40.15 19.24 4.40
N SER A 41 41.37 18.71 4.52
CA SER A 41 42.57 19.24 3.84
C SER A 41 42.33 19.41 2.34
N ASP A 42 41.75 18.40 1.72
CA ASP A 42 41.61 18.31 0.27
C ASP A 42 40.56 19.29 -0.28
N LEU A 43 39.66 19.78 0.58
CA LEU A 43 38.67 20.79 0.20
C LEU A 43 39.20 22.21 0.33
N ILE A 44 40.31 22.44 1.02
CA ILE A 44 40.84 23.80 1.15
C ILE A 44 41.52 24.16 -0.16
N GLU A 45 41.12 25.31 -0.73
CA GLU A 45 41.74 25.85 -1.94
C GLU A 45 42.74 26.95 -1.58
N THR A 46 42.39 27.80 -0.62
CA THR A 46 43.27 28.83 -0.06
C THR A 46 42.96 28.94 1.43
N TYR A 47 43.97 28.90 2.30
CA TYR A 47 43.85 29.03 3.74
C TYR A 47 44.32 30.40 4.25
N ALA A 48 43.39 31.13 4.86
CA ALA A 48 43.70 32.32 5.65
C ALA A 48 43.64 32.00 7.14
N CYS A 49 44.72 32.27 7.87
CA CYS A 49 44.72 32.10 9.32
C CYS A 49 43.82 33.15 10.00
N PRO A 50 43.39 32.94 11.25
CA PRO A 50 42.51 33.87 11.96
C PRO A 50 43.04 35.31 12.01
N ALA A 51 44.35 35.50 12.09
CA ALA A 51 44.97 36.82 12.07
C ALA A 51 44.86 37.50 10.69
N CYS A 52 45.10 36.76 9.60
CA CYS A 52 44.98 37.28 8.24
C CYS A 52 43.51 37.57 7.87
N THR A 53 42.59 36.71 8.29
CA THR A 53 41.14 36.96 8.14
C THR A 53 40.71 38.21 8.90
N SER A 54 41.15 38.37 10.15
CA SER A 54 40.82 39.56 10.96
C SER A 54 41.38 40.86 10.39
N LYS A 55 42.56 40.81 9.76
CA LYS A 55 43.19 41.94 9.08
C LYS A 55 42.65 42.21 7.67
N ARG A 56 41.66 41.43 7.20
CA ARG A 56 41.13 41.47 5.82
C ARG A 56 42.21 41.27 4.75
N ALA A 57 43.30 40.57 5.09
CA ALA A 57 44.37 40.23 4.15
C ALA A 57 43.94 39.10 3.19
N GLY A 58 42.99 38.26 3.62
CA GLY A 58 42.48 37.15 2.85
C GLY A 58 41.40 36.35 3.58
N THR A 59 40.66 35.52 2.83
CA THR A 59 39.61 34.65 3.36
C THR A 59 39.85 33.23 2.89
N THR A 60 39.62 32.25 3.76
CA THR A 60 39.73 30.83 3.41
C THR A 60 38.69 30.46 2.36
N THR A 61 39.13 29.93 1.22
CA THR A 61 38.28 29.43 0.13
C THR A 61 38.24 27.91 0.14
N TRP A 62 37.08 27.36 -0.22
CA TRP A 62 36.80 25.93 -0.14
C TRP A 62 36.27 25.40 -1.47
N LYS A 63 36.80 24.26 -1.90
CA LYS A 63 36.24 23.42 -2.97
C LYS A 63 34.89 22.87 -2.54
N ARG A 64 34.03 22.61 -3.53
CA ARG A 64 32.73 21.97 -3.26
C ARG A 64 32.94 20.53 -2.83
N LYS A 65 32.31 20.12 -1.73
CA LYS A 65 32.34 18.72 -1.27
C LYS A 65 31.45 17.79 -2.09
N CYS A 66 31.77 16.50 -2.09
CA CYS A 66 30.89 15.44 -2.58
C CYS A 66 29.53 15.48 -1.86
N ARG A 67 28.44 15.22 -2.60
CA ARG A 67 27.08 15.16 -2.01
C ARG A 67 26.74 13.85 -1.31
N LEU A 68 27.52 12.79 -1.52
CA LEU A 68 27.31 11.53 -0.82
C LEU A 68 27.46 11.75 0.70
N PRO A 69 26.52 11.29 1.55
CA PRO A 69 26.71 11.27 3.00
C PRO A 69 28.05 10.61 3.35
N ASP A 70 28.72 11.14 4.36
CA ASP A 70 30.00 10.63 4.87
C ASP A 70 31.20 10.69 3.89
N CYS A 71 31.08 11.41 2.76
CA CYS A 71 32.20 11.69 1.86
C CYS A 71 32.67 13.15 1.97
N ASP A 72 33.87 13.35 2.52
CA ASP A 72 34.51 14.66 2.60
C ASP A 72 35.39 14.98 1.39
N ARG A 73 35.47 14.13 0.36
CA ARG A 73 36.30 14.41 -0.82
C ARG A 73 35.75 15.57 -1.66
N PRO A 74 36.63 16.37 -2.30
CA PRO A 74 36.20 17.42 -3.22
C PRO A 74 35.48 16.82 -4.43
N ALA A 75 34.46 17.53 -4.91
CA ALA A 75 33.73 17.15 -6.12
C ALA A 75 34.64 17.28 -7.35
N LEU A 76 34.53 16.33 -8.28
CA LEU A 76 35.36 16.29 -9.47
C LEU A 76 35.08 17.52 -10.37
N VAL A 77 36.15 18.20 -10.78
CA VAL A 77 36.09 19.28 -11.77
C VAL A 77 36.89 18.80 -12.97
N ASP A 78 36.21 18.56 -14.09
CA ASP A 78 36.81 18.16 -15.37
C ASP A 78 36.58 19.27 -16.39
N GLY A 79 37.57 20.16 -16.54
CA GLY A 79 37.44 21.40 -17.31
C GLY A 79 36.26 22.25 -16.84
N ASP A 80 35.36 22.59 -17.77
CA ASP A 80 34.13 23.36 -17.48
C ASP A 80 33.03 22.54 -16.77
N LYS A 81 33.15 21.20 -16.70
CA LYS A 81 32.13 20.34 -16.11
C LYS A 81 32.34 20.19 -14.61
N LYS A 82 31.51 20.88 -13.82
CA LYS A 82 31.48 20.79 -12.35
C LYS A 82 30.60 19.61 -11.92
N SER A 83 31.21 18.50 -11.50
CA SER A 83 30.48 17.38 -10.89
C SER A 83 29.93 17.78 -9.51
N LYS A 84 28.92 17.04 -9.03
CA LYS A 84 28.43 17.11 -7.64
C LYS A 84 29.08 16.05 -6.74
N PHE A 85 29.87 15.16 -7.32
CA PHE A 85 30.43 13.99 -6.66
C PHE A 85 31.93 13.87 -6.98
N CYS A 86 32.71 13.28 -6.06
CA CYS A 86 34.13 13.05 -6.26
C CYS A 86 34.41 11.95 -7.30
N THR A 87 33.49 10.99 -7.45
CA THR A 87 33.55 9.94 -8.48
C THR A 87 32.17 9.64 -9.04
N ALA A 88 32.10 8.88 -10.15
CA ALA A 88 30.83 8.46 -10.73
C ALA A 88 30.08 7.48 -9.81
N GLU A 89 30.80 6.60 -9.11
CA GLU A 89 30.25 5.61 -8.18
C GLU A 89 29.53 6.29 -7.01
N HIS A 90 30.12 7.33 -6.43
CA HIS A 90 29.48 8.13 -5.38
C HIS A 90 28.19 8.82 -5.85
N GLY A 91 28.12 9.18 -7.13
CA GLY A 91 26.89 9.70 -7.73
C GLY A 91 25.79 8.65 -7.77
N VAL A 92 26.11 7.43 -8.22
CA VAL A 92 25.16 6.31 -8.27
C VAL A 92 24.66 5.94 -6.88
N GLU A 93 25.55 5.85 -5.90
CA GLU A 93 25.21 5.52 -4.52
C GLU A 93 24.28 6.56 -3.89
N TRP A 94 24.56 7.85 -4.09
CA TRP A 94 23.69 8.92 -3.61
C TRP A 94 22.27 8.81 -4.19
N PHE A 95 22.13 8.51 -5.49
CA PHE A 95 20.81 8.33 -6.11
C PHE A 95 20.08 7.09 -5.58
N LYS A 96 20.79 5.99 -5.28
CA LYS A 96 20.19 4.80 -4.67
C LYS A 96 19.62 5.12 -3.28
N LEU A 97 20.41 5.75 -2.42
CA LEU A 97 19.96 6.17 -1.09
C LEU A 97 18.72 7.08 -1.17
N ASN A 98 18.69 8.00 -2.13
CA ASN A 98 17.56 8.90 -2.32
C ASN A 98 16.31 8.17 -2.86
N MET A 99 16.49 7.15 -3.69
CA MET A 99 15.36 6.31 -4.15
C MET A 99 14.78 5.49 -2.99
N ASP A 100 15.63 4.91 -2.15
CA ASP A 100 15.22 4.09 -1.01
C ASP A 100 14.51 4.93 0.08
N ALA A 101 15.04 6.14 0.36
CA ALA A 101 14.45 7.06 1.33
C ALA A 101 13.04 7.55 0.94
N HIS A 102 12.71 7.60 -0.36
CA HIS A 102 11.39 7.97 -0.86
C HIS A 102 10.54 6.75 -1.29
N ALA A 103 11.01 5.53 -1.04
CA ALA A 103 10.28 4.29 -1.32
C ALA A 103 9.34 3.88 -0.16
N TYR A 104 9.47 4.47 1.03
CA TYR A 104 8.70 4.12 2.24
C TYR A 104 8.04 5.34 2.90
N ASP A 105 7.10 5.98 2.22
CA ASP A 105 6.06 6.76 2.90
C ASP A 105 4.80 5.88 2.93
N ASP A 106 4.45 5.39 4.12
CA ASP A 106 3.31 4.50 4.44
C ASP A 106 2.17 5.29 5.13
N ASP A 107 2.31 6.62 5.24
CA ASP A 107 1.28 7.51 5.77
C ASP A 107 0.27 7.87 4.64
N ASP A 108 -0.49 6.85 4.24
CA ASP A 108 -1.66 6.92 3.36
C ASP A 108 -2.85 7.56 4.09
N ASP A 109 -2.78 8.88 4.31
CA ASP A 109 -3.94 9.70 4.68
C ASP A 109 -4.66 10.20 3.41
N GLY A 110 -5.27 9.27 2.66
CA GLY A 110 -6.58 9.46 2.03
C GLY A 110 -6.94 10.75 1.28
N ASP A 111 -5.99 11.48 0.66
CA ASP A 111 -6.29 12.64 -0.20
C ASP A 111 -5.72 12.56 -1.63
N GLY A 112 -5.46 11.36 -2.13
CA GLY A 112 -5.76 10.96 -3.51
C GLY A 112 -5.21 11.77 -4.70
N LEU A 113 -4.24 12.68 -4.52
CA LEU A 113 -3.60 13.44 -5.61
C LEU A 113 -2.27 14.05 -5.15
N ARG A 114 -1.27 13.22 -4.82
CA ARG A 114 0.15 13.62 -4.88
C ARG A 114 1.10 12.42 -4.87
N ASN A 115 2.01 12.45 -5.86
CA ASN A 115 3.05 11.47 -6.19
C ASN A 115 2.58 10.16 -6.83
N ASP A 116 2.29 10.21 -8.13
CA ASP A 116 2.38 9.05 -9.02
C ASP A 116 3.81 8.51 -9.01
N ARG A 117 4.06 7.55 -8.12
CA ARG A 117 5.35 6.87 -7.97
C ARG A 117 5.64 6.06 -9.22
N ILE A 118 6.55 6.53 -10.06
CA ILE A 118 7.15 5.72 -11.14
C ILE A 118 7.86 4.55 -10.46
N ALA A 119 7.41 3.32 -10.70
CA ALA A 119 8.06 2.14 -10.12
C ALA A 119 9.53 2.06 -10.58
N PRO A 120 10.45 1.49 -9.78
CA PRO A 120 11.87 1.40 -10.17
C PRO A 120 12.09 0.75 -11.55
N GLY A 121 11.24 -0.21 -11.93
CA GLY A 121 11.25 -0.82 -13.26
C GLY A 121 10.85 0.14 -14.38
N GLU A 122 9.86 1.00 -14.15
CA GLU A 122 9.40 2.02 -15.09
C GLU A 122 10.44 3.13 -15.27
N LEU A 123 11.03 3.60 -14.17
CA LEU A 123 12.11 4.59 -14.22
C LEU A 123 13.32 4.02 -14.98
N ALA A 124 13.67 2.76 -14.72
CA ALA A 124 14.75 2.09 -15.43
C ALA A 124 14.44 1.85 -16.91
N ALA A 125 13.17 1.73 -17.29
CA ALA A 125 12.76 1.68 -18.70
C ALA A 125 12.92 3.06 -19.35
N VAL A 126 12.42 4.13 -18.71
CA VAL A 126 12.54 5.51 -19.20
C VAL A 126 14.01 5.93 -19.34
N VAL A 127 14.84 5.65 -18.33
CA VAL A 127 16.28 5.99 -18.34
C VAL A 127 17.04 5.23 -19.43
N ARG A 128 16.69 3.96 -19.70
CA ARG A 128 17.32 3.17 -20.78
C ARG A 128 16.88 3.58 -22.18
N LEU A 129 15.78 4.35 -22.30
CA LEU A 129 15.24 4.82 -23.57
C LEU A 129 15.86 6.14 -24.04
N VAL A 130 16.48 6.90 -23.14
CA VAL A 130 17.10 8.19 -23.45
C VAL A 130 18.61 8.00 -23.64
N ALA A 131 19.15 8.58 -24.71
CA ALA A 131 20.58 8.45 -25.01
C ALA A 131 21.45 9.33 -24.10
N ASN A 132 20.88 10.40 -23.54
CA ASN A 132 21.60 11.34 -22.68
C ASN A 132 20.68 12.15 -21.76
N VAL A 133 21.29 12.84 -20.79
CA VAL A 133 20.61 13.67 -19.78
C VAL A 133 19.78 14.81 -20.40
N ARG A 134 20.18 15.36 -21.56
CA ARG A 134 19.39 16.43 -22.20
C ARG A 134 18.07 15.89 -22.71
N GLU A 135 18.07 14.68 -23.25
CA GLU A 135 16.86 13.99 -23.70
C GLU A 135 15.96 13.60 -22.54
N PHE A 136 16.52 13.09 -21.44
CA PHE A 136 15.77 12.85 -20.21
C PHE A 136 15.08 14.12 -19.70
N LYS A 137 15.79 15.25 -19.66
CA LYS A 137 15.22 16.54 -19.21
C LYS A 137 14.11 17.08 -20.13
N ARG A 138 14.08 16.69 -21.40
CA ARG A 138 13.01 17.06 -22.33
C ARG A 138 11.70 16.31 -22.07
N LEU A 139 11.71 15.26 -21.23
CA LEU A 139 10.50 14.56 -20.83
C LEU A 139 9.57 15.45 -19.97
N GLY A 140 10.08 16.53 -19.38
CA GLY A 140 9.33 17.44 -18.52
C GLY A 140 9.15 16.92 -17.10
N ASP A 141 8.29 17.58 -16.32
CA ASP A 141 8.04 17.28 -14.91
C ASP A 141 6.92 16.24 -14.69
N VAL A 142 6.25 15.82 -15.78
CA VAL A 142 5.15 14.86 -15.73
C VAL A 142 5.56 13.62 -16.56
N PRO A 143 5.58 12.41 -15.98
CA PRO A 143 5.78 11.20 -16.78
C PRO A 143 4.72 11.15 -17.89
N PRO A 144 5.04 10.61 -19.08
CA PRO A 144 4.10 10.57 -20.20
C PRO A 144 2.91 9.67 -19.83
N VAL A 145 1.85 10.28 -19.28
CA VAL A 145 0.62 9.57 -18.92
C VAL A 145 -0.21 9.39 -20.18
N SER A 146 -0.48 8.12 -20.50
CA SER A 146 -1.66 7.63 -21.21
C SER A 146 -2.15 8.43 -22.43
N GLY A 147 -1.35 8.45 -23.50
CA GLY A 147 -1.88 8.63 -24.85
C GLY A 147 -2.04 7.25 -25.52
N SER A 148 -3.27 6.87 -25.89
CA SER A 148 -3.67 5.66 -26.63
C SER A 148 -2.75 4.44 -26.47
N LEU A 149 -3.10 3.53 -25.55
CA LEU A 149 -2.37 2.27 -25.38
C LEU A 149 -2.35 1.48 -26.71
N SER A 150 -1.16 1.36 -27.30
CA SER A 150 -0.82 0.47 -28.40
C SER A 150 -0.86 -0.99 -27.91
N LEU A 151 -2.09 -1.51 -27.86
CA LEU A 151 -2.40 -2.92 -27.59
C LEU A 151 -2.11 -3.75 -28.85
N THR A 152 -1.30 -4.80 -28.70
CA THR A 152 -1.09 -5.77 -29.78
C THR A 152 -2.35 -6.64 -29.97
N ALA A 153 -2.45 -7.34 -31.10
CA ALA A 153 -3.54 -8.31 -31.32
C ALA A 153 -3.58 -9.36 -30.20
N ASP A 154 -2.41 -9.87 -29.80
CA ASP A 154 -2.29 -10.84 -28.70
C ASP A 154 -2.74 -10.26 -27.35
N ASP A 155 -2.45 -8.98 -27.06
CA ASP A 155 -2.92 -8.34 -25.82
C ASP A 155 -4.44 -8.19 -25.81
N LYS A 156 -5.05 -7.86 -26.95
CA LYS A 156 -6.52 -7.79 -27.07
C LYS A 156 -7.16 -9.16 -26.84
N ILE A 157 -6.56 -10.21 -27.38
CA ILE A 157 -7.02 -11.60 -27.16
C ILE A 157 -6.90 -11.97 -25.67
N ARG A 158 -5.74 -11.73 -25.05
CA ARG A 158 -5.53 -12.02 -23.63
C ARG A 158 -6.49 -11.24 -22.72
N LEU A 159 -6.70 -9.95 -22.99
CA LEU A 159 -7.66 -9.14 -22.23
C LEU A 159 -9.09 -9.66 -22.40
N ALA A 160 -9.48 -10.10 -23.60
CA ALA A 160 -10.79 -10.72 -23.82
C ALA A 160 -10.94 -12.03 -23.03
N MET A 161 -9.90 -12.87 -22.98
CA MET A 161 -9.90 -14.09 -22.17
C MET A 161 -10.01 -13.77 -20.67
N LEU A 162 -9.23 -12.80 -20.17
CA LEU A 162 -9.29 -12.35 -18.77
C LEU A 162 -10.66 -11.78 -18.41
N ASN A 163 -11.28 -10.99 -19.29
CA ASN A 163 -12.64 -10.49 -19.09
C ASN A 163 -13.67 -11.63 -19.03
N GLY A 164 -13.52 -12.66 -19.87
CA GLY A 164 -14.37 -13.85 -19.82
C GLY A 164 -14.20 -14.62 -18.50
N GLN A 165 -12.97 -14.79 -18.03
CA GLN A 165 -12.68 -15.41 -16.74
C GLN A 165 -13.22 -14.59 -15.56
N ARG A 166 -13.08 -13.26 -15.62
CA ARG A 166 -13.63 -12.33 -14.62
C ARG A 166 -15.15 -12.49 -14.53
N ALA A 167 -15.85 -12.44 -15.66
CA ALA A 167 -17.30 -12.60 -15.70
C ALA A 167 -17.77 -13.95 -15.12
N GLU A 168 -17.04 -15.03 -15.38
CA GLU A 168 -17.34 -16.35 -14.79
C GLU A 168 -17.13 -16.37 -13.28
N ILE A 169 -16.01 -15.80 -12.79
CA ILE A 169 -15.74 -15.73 -11.34
C ILE A 169 -16.73 -14.80 -10.63
N ASP A 170 -17.09 -13.67 -11.22
CA ASP A 170 -18.11 -12.76 -10.67
C ASP A 170 -19.46 -13.47 -10.55
N LYS A 171 -19.84 -14.25 -11.57
CA LYS A 171 -21.05 -15.09 -11.54
C LYS A 171 -20.97 -16.12 -10.42
N ARG A 172 -19.82 -16.80 -10.29
CA ARG A 172 -19.58 -17.77 -9.21
C ARG A 172 -19.65 -17.12 -7.83
N LEU A 173 -19.05 -15.95 -7.65
CA LEU A 173 -19.07 -15.19 -6.41
C LEU A 173 -20.50 -14.83 -6.00
N ALA A 174 -21.34 -14.41 -6.95
CA ALA A 174 -22.76 -14.17 -6.69
C ALA A 174 -23.47 -15.43 -6.14
N TYR A 175 -23.22 -16.61 -6.71
CA TYR A 175 -23.78 -17.87 -6.20
C TYR A 175 -23.26 -18.25 -4.81
N VAL A 176 -21.98 -17.99 -4.52
CA VAL A 176 -21.39 -18.17 -3.19
C VAL A 176 -22.06 -17.24 -2.17
N GLU A 177 -22.29 -15.96 -2.51
CA GLU A 177 -23.03 -15.02 -1.66
C GLU A 177 -24.49 -15.45 -1.43
N HIS A 178 -25.14 -16.02 -2.44
CA HIS A 178 -26.46 -16.62 -2.30
C HIS A 178 -26.43 -17.81 -1.33
N LYS A 179 -25.42 -18.69 -1.44
CA LYS A 179 -25.23 -19.87 -0.57
C LYS A 179 -24.97 -19.44 0.87
N ALA A 180 -24.14 -18.42 1.10
CA ALA A 180 -23.86 -17.87 2.42
C ALA A 180 -25.13 -17.33 3.09
N ARG A 181 -25.94 -16.56 2.35
CA ARG A 181 -27.25 -16.08 2.84
C ARG A 181 -28.20 -17.21 3.17
N TYR A 182 -28.25 -18.25 2.33
CA TYR A 182 -29.11 -19.40 2.57
C TYR A 182 -28.69 -20.22 3.80
N ILE A 183 -27.38 -20.37 4.04
CA ILE A 183 -26.83 -21.01 5.24
C ILE A 183 -27.26 -20.25 6.49
N GLU A 184 -27.14 -18.92 6.51
CA GLU A 184 -27.59 -18.10 7.63
C GLU A 184 -29.10 -18.22 7.88
N TYR A 185 -29.90 -18.19 6.80
CA TYR A 185 -31.33 -18.47 6.90
C TYR A 185 -31.61 -19.86 7.50
N ALA A 186 -30.94 -20.92 7.03
CA ALA A 186 -31.12 -22.28 7.53
C ALA A 186 -30.75 -22.38 9.02
N LYS A 187 -29.70 -21.68 9.47
CA LYS A 187 -29.32 -21.60 10.90
C LYS A 187 -30.41 -20.92 11.73
N LEU A 188 -30.98 -19.81 11.24
CA LEU A 188 -32.07 -19.11 11.92
C LEU A 188 -33.32 -19.99 12.02
N ARG A 189 -33.70 -20.66 10.92
CA ARG A 189 -34.81 -21.64 10.90
C ARG A 189 -34.61 -22.76 11.91
N ALA A 190 -33.43 -23.39 11.91
CA ALA A 190 -33.10 -24.46 12.85
C ALA A 190 -33.10 -24.01 14.32
N THR A 191 -32.74 -22.74 14.57
CA THR A 191 -32.74 -22.14 15.91
C THR A 191 -34.16 -21.82 16.38
N ALA A 192 -34.99 -21.27 15.49
CA ALA A 192 -36.37 -20.90 15.80
C ALA A 192 -37.26 -22.13 16.09
N GLN A 193 -37.05 -23.24 15.39
CA GLN A 193 -37.83 -24.48 15.57
C GLN A 193 -37.56 -25.22 16.90
N LYS A 194 -36.50 -24.84 17.65
CA LYS A 194 -36.06 -25.41 18.94
C LYS A 194 -35.81 -26.94 18.93
N ASN A 195 -34.64 -27.36 19.42
CA ASN A 195 -34.26 -28.78 19.58
C ASN A 195 -34.22 -29.66 18.31
N VAL A 196 -34.51 -29.14 17.11
CA VAL A 196 -34.33 -29.87 15.84
C VAL A 196 -32.96 -29.66 15.23
N CYS A 197 -32.52 -30.61 14.40
CA CYS A 197 -31.30 -30.53 13.60
C CYS A 197 -31.37 -29.39 12.58
N GLY A 198 -32.46 -29.32 11.81
CA GLY A 198 -32.75 -28.26 10.84
C GLY A 198 -31.81 -28.22 9.63
N PHE A 199 -31.01 -29.26 9.42
CA PHE A 199 -30.13 -29.38 8.26
C PHE A 199 -30.97 -29.45 6.99
N ASP A 200 -30.60 -28.65 6.00
CA ASP A 200 -31.28 -28.59 4.70
C ASP A 200 -30.46 -29.35 3.65
N ARG A 201 -31.09 -30.25 2.91
CA ARG A 201 -30.42 -31.01 1.84
C ARG A 201 -29.83 -30.11 0.76
N LYS A 202 -30.38 -28.92 0.53
CA LYS A 202 -29.81 -27.96 -0.44
C LYS A 202 -28.41 -27.48 -0.07
N LEU A 203 -27.97 -27.64 1.19
CA LEU A 203 -26.63 -27.23 1.64
C LEU A 203 -25.50 -28.15 1.17
N VAL A 204 -25.82 -29.34 0.66
CA VAL A 204 -24.85 -30.29 0.11
C VAL A 204 -24.93 -30.41 -1.41
N TRP A 205 -25.79 -29.61 -2.05
CA TRP A 205 -25.83 -29.53 -3.51
C TRP A 205 -24.48 -29.10 -4.06
N ASP A 206 -24.15 -29.69 -5.21
CA ASP A 206 -22.98 -29.29 -5.96
C ASP A 206 -23.19 -27.90 -6.61
N ASP A 207 -22.14 -27.42 -7.26
CA ASP A 207 -22.12 -26.08 -7.83
C ASP A 207 -23.10 -25.91 -8.99
N ALA A 208 -23.36 -26.97 -9.75
CA ALA A 208 -24.24 -26.95 -10.89
C ALA A 208 -25.70 -26.99 -10.45
N GLU A 209 -26.05 -27.91 -9.55
CA GLU A 209 -27.38 -28.01 -8.94
C GLU A 209 -27.76 -26.70 -8.23
N TRP A 210 -26.82 -26.12 -7.47
CA TRP A 210 -27.03 -24.85 -6.78
C TRP A 210 -27.25 -23.69 -7.75
N ALA A 211 -26.45 -23.60 -8.81
CA ALA A 211 -26.58 -22.56 -9.82
C ALA A 211 -27.92 -22.66 -10.58
N GLU A 212 -28.30 -23.87 -11.00
CA GLU A 212 -29.58 -24.12 -11.69
C GLU A 212 -30.77 -23.72 -10.81
N TRP A 213 -30.74 -24.04 -9.52
CA TRP A 213 -31.78 -23.60 -8.60
C TRP A 213 -31.77 -22.09 -8.38
N CYS A 214 -30.60 -21.46 -8.22
CA CYS A 214 -30.50 -20.00 -8.08
C CYS A 214 -31.12 -19.27 -9.27
N ASP A 215 -30.95 -19.81 -10.48
CA ASP A 215 -31.48 -19.25 -11.73
C ASP A 215 -32.98 -19.57 -11.94
N SER A 216 -33.54 -20.51 -11.18
CA SER A 216 -34.96 -20.87 -11.26
C SER A 216 -35.88 -19.81 -10.63
N ASP A 217 -37.14 -19.74 -11.08
CA ASP A 217 -38.18 -18.87 -10.50
C ASP A 217 -38.37 -19.11 -8.99
N GLU A 218 -38.13 -20.33 -8.53
CA GLU A 218 -38.20 -20.68 -7.11
C GLU A 218 -37.02 -20.10 -6.33
N GLY A 219 -35.80 -20.33 -6.79
CA GLY A 219 -34.59 -19.80 -6.16
C GLY A 219 -34.57 -18.29 -6.12
N VAL A 220 -34.86 -17.62 -7.24
CA VAL A 220 -34.93 -16.14 -7.31
C VAL A 220 -35.90 -15.59 -6.26
N ARG A 221 -37.11 -16.15 -6.17
CA ARG A 221 -38.13 -15.72 -5.20
C ARG A 221 -37.68 -15.94 -3.77
N ILE A 222 -37.13 -17.11 -3.45
CA ILE A 222 -36.68 -17.46 -2.10
C ILE A 222 -35.50 -16.57 -1.68
N LEU A 223 -34.50 -16.40 -2.54
CA LEU A 223 -33.30 -15.60 -2.27
C LEU A 223 -33.63 -14.12 -2.10
N ALA A 224 -34.62 -13.60 -2.84
CA ALA A 224 -35.15 -12.26 -2.64
C ALA A 224 -35.78 -12.11 -1.24
N ARG A 225 -36.65 -13.05 -0.83
CA ARG A 225 -37.25 -13.04 0.51
C ARG A 225 -36.21 -13.17 1.63
N ILE A 226 -35.18 -14.00 1.46
CA ILE A 226 -34.08 -14.11 2.42
C ILE A 226 -33.35 -12.77 2.56
N ARG A 227 -33.11 -12.06 1.44
CA ARG A 227 -32.48 -10.74 1.44
C ARG A 227 -33.33 -9.71 2.18
N GLU A 228 -34.62 -9.65 1.88
CA GLU A 228 -35.57 -8.74 2.53
C GLU A 228 -35.67 -9.02 4.03
N PHE A 229 -35.74 -10.30 4.41
CA PHE A 229 -35.78 -10.72 5.81
C PHE A 229 -34.51 -10.28 6.56
N LYS A 230 -33.32 -10.47 5.97
CA LYS A 230 -32.06 -10.04 6.57
C LYS A 230 -32.00 -8.52 6.73
N ALA A 231 -32.39 -7.75 5.70
CA ALA A 231 -32.45 -6.29 5.79
C ALA A 231 -33.37 -5.82 6.93
N ALA A 232 -34.56 -6.42 7.05
CA ALA A 232 -35.49 -6.11 8.14
C ALA A 232 -34.92 -6.46 9.53
N GLN A 233 -34.08 -7.50 9.65
CA GLN A 233 -33.37 -7.80 10.90
C GLN A 233 -32.29 -6.77 11.20
N ASP A 234 -31.48 -6.41 10.21
CA ASP A 234 -30.41 -5.43 10.37
C ASP A 234 -30.98 -4.06 10.80
N ASP A 235 -32.13 -3.65 10.22
CA ASP A 235 -32.86 -2.44 10.63
C ASP A 235 -33.34 -2.52 12.09
N LYS A 236 -33.88 -3.66 12.53
CA LYS A 236 -34.30 -3.88 13.93
C LYS A 236 -33.11 -3.81 14.89
N VAL A 237 -31.97 -4.38 14.51
CA VAL A 237 -30.72 -4.34 15.30
C VAL A 237 -30.17 -2.92 15.38
N ALA A 238 -30.14 -2.20 14.26
CA ALA A 238 -29.71 -0.80 14.21
C ALA A 238 -30.61 0.10 15.07
N ALA A 239 -31.94 -0.07 14.99
CA ALA A 239 -32.88 0.64 15.83
C ALA A 239 -32.68 0.35 17.33
N ALA A 240 -32.47 -0.92 17.70
CA ALA A 240 -32.19 -1.30 19.08
C ALA A 240 -30.87 -0.70 19.60
N ALA A 241 -29.82 -0.68 18.76
CA ALA A 241 -28.55 -0.06 19.09
C ALA A 241 -28.68 1.46 19.28
N ALA A 242 -29.47 2.14 18.45
CA ALA A 242 -29.75 3.56 18.58
C ALA A 242 -30.52 3.89 19.88
N VAL A 243 -31.51 3.06 20.25
CA VAL A 243 -32.24 3.20 21.53
C VAL A 243 -31.29 2.99 22.73
N ALA A 244 -30.40 2.00 22.66
CA ALA A 244 -29.40 1.75 23.71
C ALA A 244 -28.42 2.93 23.85
N ALA A 245 -27.93 3.49 22.74
CA ALA A 245 -27.07 4.67 22.74
C ALA A 245 -27.78 5.89 23.34
N ALA A 246 -29.05 6.13 22.97
CA ALA A 246 -29.85 7.23 23.52
C ALA A 246 -30.18 7.06 25.03
N ALA A 247 -30.25 5.83 25.53
CA ALA A 247 -30.41 5.55 26.95
C ALA A 247 -29.14 5.84 27.76
N ASP A 248 -27.95 5.57 27.19
CA ASP A 248 -26.65 5.85 27.81
C ASP A 248 -26.40 7.37 27.94
N GLU A 249 -26.77 8.16 26.91
CA GLU A 249 -26.70 9.63 26.97
C GLU A 249 -27.61 10.24 28.05
N ARG A 250 -28.79 9.64 28.31
CA ARG A 250 -29.68 10.10 29.39
C ARG A 250 -29.17 9.74 30.77
N ASN A 251 -28.46 8.61 30.91
CA ASN A 251 -27.92 8.15 32.20
C ASN A 251 -26.57 8.80 32.54
N GLY A 252 -25.86 9.36 31.55
CA GLY A 252 -24.60 10.10 31.71
C GLY A 252 -24.72 11.49 32.37
N ARG A 253 -25.93 11.98 32.69
CA ARG A 253 -26.13 13.31 33.30
C ARG A 253 -26.25 13.29 34.84
N VAL A 254 -26.18 12.13 35.49
CA VAL A 254 -26.25 12.04 36.97
C VAL A 254 -25.20 11.08 37.55
N ASN A 255 -23.92 11.47 37.47
CA ASN A 255 -22.94 11.29 38.56
C ASN A 255 -21.56 11.79 38.12
N GLY A 256 -21.19 13.00 38.56
CA GLY A 256 -19.80 13.40 38.66
C GLY A 256 -19.13 12.60 39.77
N GLY A 257 -18.42 11.53 39.40
CA GLY A 257 -17.80 10.62 40.35
C GLY A 257 -16.76 9.74 39.68
N ASP A 258 -15.52 10.21 39.74
CA ASP A 258 -14.27 9.61 39.28
C ASP A 258 -14.13 8.10 39.57
N LYS A 259 -14.33 7.23 38.56
CA LYS A 259 -13.85 5.83 38.56
C LYS A 259 -13.49 5.35 37.14
N ARG A 260 -12.24 5.62 36.75
CA ARG A 260 -11.50 4.76 35.80
C ARG A 260 -11.41 3.35 36.38
N LYS A 261 -12.13 2.38 35.82
CA LYS A 261 -11.70 0.97 35.54
C LYS A 261 -12.91 0.03 35.35
N ARG A 262 -12.83 -0.74 34.26
CA ARG A 262 -13.59 -1.97 33.90
C ARG A 262 -14.87 -1.78 33.06
N GLY A 263 -14.70 -1.36 31.79
CA GLY A 263 -15.65 -1.67 30.72
C GLY A 263 -15.39 -3.08 30.16
N ARG A 264 -15.73 -4.12 30.91
CA ARG A 264 -15.71 -5.51 30.44
C ARG A 264 -16.94 -5.73 29.57
N LYS A 265 -16.72 -5.77 28.24
CA LYS A 265 -17.60 -6.33 27.19
C LYS A 265 -19.02 -6.68 27.64
N ALA A 266 -19.94 -5.72 27.54
CA ALA A 266 -21.36 -6.03 27.42
C ALA A 266 -21.72 -6.03 25.93
N ASN A 267 -21.23 -7.04 25.20
CA ASN A 267 -21.85 -7.42 23.93
C ASN A 267 -23.12 -8.19 24.31
N GLN A 268 -24.10 -7.48 24.88
CA GLN A 268 -25.43 -8.03 25.10
C GLN A 268 -26.05 -8.09 23.71
N GLN A 269 -25.86 -9.24 23.03
CA GLN A 269 -26.65 -9.59 21.87
C GLN A 269 -28.10 -9.33 22.25
N VAL A 270 -28.69 -8.29 21.66
CA VAL A 270 -30.13 -8.08 21.71
C VAL A 270 -30.70 -9.30 21.04
N ALA A 271 -31.24 -10.23 21.84
CA ALA A 271 -31.94 -11.39 21.32
C ALA A 271 -33.23 -10.86 20.67
N VAL A 272 -33.13 -10.46 19.40
CA VAL A 272 -34.30 -10.18 18.56
C VAL A 272 -35.12 -11.46 18.59
N GLN A 273 -36.31 -11.38 19.18
CA GLN A 273 -37.20 -12.52 19.26
C GLN A 273 -37.61 -12.86 17.83
N LEU A 274 -36.97 -13.89 17.28
CA LEU A 274 -37.20 -14.35 15.91
C LEU A 274 -38.61 -14.94 15.82
N ASP A 275 -39.51 -14.32 15.06
CA ASP A 275 -40.82 -14.90 14.80
C ASP A 275 -40.65 -16.10 13.86
N LEU A 276 -40.87 -17.30 14.41
CA LEU A 276 -40.81 -18.55 13.68
C LEU A 276 -41.78 -18.57 12.49
N ARG A 277 -42.94 -17.90 12.57
CA ARG A 277 -43.89 -17.81 11.46
C ARG A 277 -43.32 -16.98 10.30
N GLU A 278 -42.67 -15.86 10.61
CA GLU A 278 -42.00 -15.03 9.60
C GLU A 278 -40.87 -15.81 8.92
N ILE A 279 -40.04 -16.53 9.69
CA ILE A 279 -38.93 -17.33 9.16
C ILE A 279 -39.43 -18.46 8.27
N LEU A 280 -40.43 -19.22 8.71
CA LEU A 280 -40.98 -20.33 7.93
C LEU A 280 -41.71 -19.85 6.66
N ALA A 281 -42.26 -18.63 6.67
CA ALA A 281 -42.90 -18.02 5.50
C ALA A 281 -41.90 -17.60 4.40
N VAL A 282 -40.61 -17.44 4.71
CA VAL A 282 -39.57 -17.02 3.75
C VAL A 282 -39.47 -18.01 2.59
N VAL A 283 -39.27 -19.30 2.89
CA VAL A 283 -39.12 -20.33 1.86
C VAL A 283 -40.47 -20.87 1.37
N GLY A 284 -41.55 -20.68 2.14
CA GLY A 284 -42.79 -21.43 1.94
C GLY A 284 -42.58 -22.91 2.23
N ASN A 285 -43.66 -23.69 2.32
CA ASN A 285 -43.57 -25.14 2.55
C ASN A 285 -42.95 -25.83 1.32
N THR A 286 -41.62 -25.78 1.18
CA THR A 286 -40.87 -26.82 0.47
C THR A 286 -41.19 -28.12 1.21
N GLY A 287 -41.67 -29.14 0.51
CA GLY A 287 -42.16 -30.38 1.11
C GLY A 287 -41.29 -30.86 2.28
N ASP A 288 -41.92 -31.38 3.32
CA ASP A 288 -41.34 -31.74 4.63
C ASP A 288 -40.09 -32.67 4.57
N ASP A 289 -39.69 -33.14 3.39
CA ASP A 289 -38.62 -34.12 3.17
C ASP A 289 -37.20 -33.51 3.04
N ASP A 290 -37.06 -32.20 2.79
CA ASP A 290 -35.74 -31.59 2.54
C ASP A 290 -35.02 -31.09 3.82
N VAL A 291 -35.73 -31.02 4.95
CA VAL A 291 -35.19 -30.51 6.22
C VAL A 291 -35.15 -31.62 7.28
N CYS A 292 -33.99 -31.83 7.90
CA CYS A 292 -33.81 -32.82 8.94
C CYS A 292 -34.51 -32.40 10.25
N MET A 293 -35.58 -33.12 10.60
CA MET A 293 -36.39 -32.87 11.81
C MET A 293 -35.92 -33.66 13.05
N VAL A 294 -34.83 -34.43 12.95
CA VAL A 294 -34.28 -35.21 14.09
C VAL A 294 -33.85 -34.28 15.22
N GLU A 295 -34.03 -34.70 16.48
CA GLU A 295 -33.56 -33.93 17.63
C GLU A 295 -32.05 -33.65 17.51
N ARG A 296 -31.64 -32.39 17.67
CA ARG A 296 -30.25 -31.93 17.42
C ARG A 296 -29.21 -32.76 18.15
N ARG A 297 -29.47 -33.14 19.42
CA ARG A 297 -28.55 -33.95 20.24
C ARG A 297 -28.49 -35.41 19.81
N ARG A 298 -29.48 -35.89 19.06
CA ARG A 298 -29.59 -37.29 18.57
C ARG A 298 -29.23 -37.42 17.09
N CYS A 299 -29.03 -36.31 16.37
CA CYS A 299 -28.70 -36.34 14.94
C CYS A 299 -27.19 -36.54 14.74
N SER A 300 -26.77 -37.77 14.45
CA SER A 300 -25.37 -38.10 14.14
C SER A 300 -24.98 -37.75 12.69
N ARG A 301 -25.94 -37.75 11.76
CA ARG A 301 -25.71 -37.56 10.32
C ARG A 301 -25.30 -36.14 9.93
N HIS A 302 -25.70 -35.12 10.69
CA HIS A 302 -25.43 -33.71 10.40
C HIS A 302 -24.73 -33.03 11.59
N THR A 303 -23.70 -33.69 12.12
CA THR A 303 -22.94 -33.15 13.24
C THR A 303 -22.27 -31.83 12.83
N SER A 304 -22.49 -30.76 13.59
CA SER A 304 -21.85 -29.44 13.38
C SER A 304 -22.04 -28.85 11.97
N TRP A 305 -23.11 -29.23 11.25
CA TRP A 305 -23.34 -28.76 9.88
C TRP A 305 -23.32 -27.23 9.76
N GLN A 306 -23.78 -26.52 10.79
CA GLN A 306 -23.82 -25.05 10.82
C GLN A 306 -22.42 -24.41 10.68
N HIS A 307 -21.41 -24.99 11.33
CA HIS A 307 -20.03 -24.51 11.26
C HIS A 307 -19.37 -24.96 9.96
N ILE A 308 -19.49 -26.25 9.64
CA ILE A 308 -18.84 -26.83 8.46
C ILE A 308 -19.29 -26.13 7.18
N ARG A 309 -20.60 -25.94 6.98
CA ARG A 309 -21.13 -25.28 5.78
C ARG A 309 -20.73 -23.80 5.71
N ALA A 310 -20.61 -23.13 6.85
CA ALA A 310 -20.17 -21.73 6.90
C ALA A 310 -18.69 -21.58 6.54
N GLU A 311 -17.83 -22.46 7.06
CA GLU A 311 -16.41 -22.46 6.72
C GLU A 311 -16.16 -22.83 5.25
N GLU A 312 -16.94 -23.78 4.70
CA GLU A 312 -16.89 -24.13 3.27
C GLU A 312 -17.23 -22.94 2.37
N VAL A 313 -18.34 -22.25 2.64
CA VAL A 313 -18.75 -21.10 1.80
C VAL A 313 -17.79 -19.91 1.95
N GLU A 314 -17.22 -19.68 3.14
CA GLU A 314 -16.18 -18.67 3.35
C GLU A 314 -14.89 -19.01 2.60
N LEU A 315 -14.53 -20.29 2.51
CA LEU A 315 -13.39 -20.73 1.71
C LEU A 315 -13.63 -20.47 0.22
N ASP A 316 -14.80 -20.86 -0.30
CA ASP A 316 -15.17 -20.63 -1.70
C ASP A 316 -15.14 -19.14 -2.06
N GLU A 317 -15.64 -18.30 -1.15
CA GLU A 317 -15.64 -16.84 -1.31
C GLU A 317 -14.21 -16.28 -1.39
N ARG A 318 -13.30 -16.74 -0.51
CA ARG A 318 -11.89 -16.37 -0.57
C ARG A 318 -11.23 -16.80 -1.87
N VAL A 319 -11.47 -18.04 -2.32
CA VAL A 319 -10.92 -18.56 -3.58
C VAL A 319 -11.37 -17.71 -4.77
N CYS A 320 -12.64 -17.32 -4.83
CA CYS A 320 -13.16 -16.46 -5.90
C CYS A 320 -12.51 -15.06 -5.86
N ARG A 321 -12.43 -14.43 -4.68
CA ARG A 321 -11.79 -13.10 -4.53
C ARG A 321 -10.31 -13.12 -4.91
N ASP A 322 -9.56 -14.12 -4.45
CA ASP A 322 -8.14 -14.25 -4.78
C ASP A 322 -7.92 -14.44 -6.29
N ALA A 323 -8.82 -15.16 -6.96
CA ALA A 323 -8.80 -15.31 -8.41
C ALA A 323 -9.07 -13.98 -9.14
N LEU A 324 -10.00 -13.15 -8.66
CA LEU A 324 -10.24 -11.79 -9.20
C LEU A 324 -9.01 -10.89 -9.05
N VAL A 325 -8.38 -10.88 -7.87
CA VAL A 325 -7.14 -10.11 -7.61
C VAL A 325 -6.04 -10.52 -8.58
N LYS A 326 -5.92 -11.82 -8.88
CA LYS A 326 -4.95 -12.32 -9.86
C LYS A 326 -5.25 -11.82 -11.27
N ILE A 327 -6.51 -11.86 -11.70
CA ILE A 327 -6.93 -11.34 -13.01
C ILE A 327 -6.63 -9.84 -13.12
N GLU A 328 -6.91 -9.06 -12.08
CA GLU A 328 -6.62 -7.62 -12.05
C GLU A 328 -5.13 -7.32 -12.22
N ARG A 329 -4.28 -8.08 -11.52
CA ARG A 329 -2.81 -7.98 -11.67
C ARG A 329 -2.37 -8.32 -13.09
N ASP A 330 -2.94 -9.36 -13.69
CA ASP A 330 -2.60 -9.77 -15.06
C ASP A 330 -3.04 -8.74 -16.10
N GLU A 331 -4.23 -8.14 -15.93
CA GLU A 331 -4.70 -7.02 -16.76
C GLU A 331 -3.81 -5.79 -16.64
N GLN A 332 -3.43 -5.40 -15.42
CA GLN A 332 -2.53 -4.28 -15.18
C GLN A 332 -1.17 -4.53 -15.83
N ALA A 333 -0.62 -5.74 -15.74
CA ALA A 333 0.64 -6.11 -16.38
C ALA A 333 0.56 -5.99 -17.92
N ILE A 334 -0.57 -6.36 -18.54
CA ILE A 334 -0.79 -6.17 -19.98
C ILE A 334 -0.83 -4.67 -20.32
N LYS A 335 -1.59 -3.87 -19.56
CA LYS A 335 -1.72 -2.42 -19.77
C LYS A 335 -0.37 -1.71 -19.61
N GLN A 336 0.42 -2.08 -18.60
CA GLN A 336 1.77 -1.55 -18.39
C GLN A 336 2.70 -1.86 -19.57
N ARG A 337 2.74 -3.13 -20.03
CA ARG A 337 3.53 -3.51 -21.21
C ARG A 337 3.10 -2.73 -22.46
N ALA A 338 1.82 -2.47 -22.62
CA ALA A 338 1.30 -1.65 -23.71
C ALA A 338 1.68 -0.17 -23.59
N GLY A 339 1.66 0.39 -22.38
CA GLY A 339 2.14 1.75 -22.11
C GLY A 339 3.59 1.93 -22.53
N ILE A 340 4.46 0.99 -22.16
CA ILE A 340 5.89 1.00 -22.52
C ILE A 340 6.08 0.96 -24.05
N ARG A 341 5.31 0.14 -24.77
CA ARG A 341 5.39 0.08 -26.25
C ARG A 341 4.90 1.35 -26.93
N SER A 342 3.77 1.88 -26.48
CA SER A 342 3.18 3.13 -27.01
C SER A 342 4.16 4.28 -26.88
N PHE A 343 4.83 4.37 -25.72
CA PHE A 343 5.89 5.32 -25.49
C PHE A 343 7.07 5.13 -26.46
N LYS A 344 7.53 3.88 -26.66
CA LYS A 344 8.62 3.56 -27.60
C LYS A 344 8.30 3.91 -29.07
N ASP A 345 7.05 3.80 -29.50
CA ASP A 345 6.64 4.13 -30.87
C ASP A 345 6.48 5.65 -31.08
N SER A 346 6.06 6.38 -30.04
CA SER A 346 5.99 7.85 -30.04
C SER A 346 7.36 8.51 -30.21
N THR A 347 8.42 7.92 -29.63
CA THR A 347 9.79 8.47 -29.73
C THR A 347 10.48 8.13 -31.06
N LYS A 348 10.08 7.05 -31.75
CA LYS A 348 10.64 6.64 -33.05
C LYS A 348 10.10 7.43 -34.25
N SER A 349 8.90 7.97 -34.16
CA SER A 349 8.19 8.61 -35.28
C SER A 349 8.60 10.07 -35.54
N GLY A 350 9.67 10.57 -34.91
CA GLY A 350 10.16 11.94 -35.13
C GLY A 350 9.20 13.04 -34.66
N GLY A 351 8.20 12.68 -33.85
CA GLY A 351 7.23 13.61 -33.28
C GLY A 351 7.92 14.58 -32.33
N ARG A 352 8.06 15.83 -32.78
CA ARG A 352 8.30 17.00 -31.92
C ARG A 352 7.26 16.95 -30.80
N CYS A 353 7.65 16.65 -29.56
CA CYS A 353 6.80 16.85 -28.40
C CYS A 353 6.40 18.33 -28.39
N ILE A 354 5.16 18.63 -28.78
CA ILE A 354 4.60 19.97 -28.63
C ILE A 354 4.34 20.12 -27.14
N VAL A 355 5.23 20.86 -26.49
CA VAL A 355 4.98 21.44 -25.17
C VAL A 355 3.80 22.39 -25.36
N VAL A 356 2.64 22.04 -24.81
CA VAL A 356 1.58 23.03 -24.58
C VAL A 356 2.05 23.78 -23.34
N ASN A 357 2.43 25.05 -23.55
CA ASN A 357 2.91 25.97 -22.51
C ASN A 357 1.91 26.14 -21.37
#